data_AF-A0A8W8LPQ4-F1
#
_entry.id   AF-A0A8W8LPQ4-F1
#
_cell.length_a   1.000
_cell.length_b   1.000
_cell.length_c   1.000
_cell.angle_alpha   90.00
_cell.angle_beta   90.00
_cell.angle_gamma   90.00
#
_symmetry.space_group_name_H-M   'P 1'
#
loop_
_entity.id
_entity.type
_entity.pdbx_description
1 polymer ?
#
loop_
_entity_poly.entity_id
_entity_poly.type
_entity_poly.pdbx_seq_one_letter_code
_entity_poly.pdbx_strand_id
1 'polypeptide(L)'
;MNQNEIVIFDKVSLNDGNAYNVTSGIFIAPVDGIYSFSWTVLTKGGKYFITDIMLNGRPIPFNYTDGRGQVGYSMSSSHFNIKMKKDDKVWLKAGGIHGQICYLLMIFAFHVARTSHETPQQVVTRYNNYKAIYPKIDIIAFQSTLTKHLQNLKAKETVVFDKVLLNEGNAYDKTSGVFTAPSDGIYSFTWTILTKHGKYFVSEIVQNGQKVAYNNSDGRGHDGWPMSTSHANIKMKKGDEVWIRTKDTSGYYAHGDDWCCFSGVKL
;
A
#
# COMPACT_ATOMS: atom_id res chain seq x y z
N MET A 1 23.46 -2.50 -5.55
CA MET A 1 22.56 -3.53 -5.01
C MET A 1 22.49 -4.64 -6.04
N ASN A 2 22.62 -5.88 -5.61
CA ASN A 2 22.50 -7.07 -6.44
C ASN A 2 21.07 -7.62 -6.35
N GLN A 3 20.67 -8.39 -7.36
CA GLN A 3 19.38 -9.06 -7.34
C GLN A 3 19.28 -9.96 -6.10
N ASN A 4 18.11 -9.98 -5.47
CA ASN A 4 17.79 -10.67 -4.23
C ASN A 4 18.38 -10.10 -2.94
N GLU A 5 19.08 -8.96 -2.97
CA GLU A 5 19.52 -8.30 -1.74
C GLU A 5 18.37 -7.67 -0.97
N ILE A 6 18.51 -7.67 0.37
CA ILE A 6 17.62 -6.91 1.25
C ILE A 6 17.89 -5.43 1.04
N VAL A 7 16.83 -4.66 0.88
CA VAL A 7 16.91 -3.22 0.76
C VAL A 7 16.99 -2.63 2.17
N ILE A 8 18.15 -2.05 2.49
CA ILE A 8 18.43 -1.46 3.81
C ILE A 8 18.22 0.06 3.73
N PHE A 9 17.45 0.60 4.67
CA PHE A 9 17.27 2.02 4.90
C PHE A 9 18.21 2.44 6.04
N ASP A 10 19.39 2.94 5.68
CA ASP A 10 20.42 3.35 6.63
C ASP A 10 20.11 4.71 7.27
N LYS A 11 19.41 5.59 6.56
CA LYS A 11 18.94 6.88 7.08
C LYS A 11 17.52 6.75 7.63
N VAL A 12 17.41 6.63 8.96
CA VAL A 12 16.12 6.51 9.66
C VAL A 12 15.78 7.79 10.40
N SER A 13 14.63 8.39 10.06
CA SER A 13 14.13 9.61 10.70
C SER A 13 13.28 9.36 11.95
N LEU A 14 12.65 8.18 12.06
CA LEU A 14 11.80 7.77 13.19
C LEU A 14 11.86 6.23 13.32
N ASN A 15 12.16 5.73 14.52
CA ASN A 15 12.17 4.29 14.83
C ASN A 15 11.76 4.03 16.28
N ASP A 16 10.69 4.69 16.71
CA ASP A 16 10.19 4.57 18.08
C ASP A 16 9.79 3.12 18.37
N GLY A 17 10.38 2.54 19.41
CA GLY A 17 10.22 1.13 19.76
C GLY A 17 11.27 0.19 19.13
N ASN A 18 12.20 0.72 18.31
CA ASN A 18 13.32 -0.02 17.72
C ASN A 18 12.89 -1.30 16.96
N ALA A 19 11.71 -1.28 16.35
CA ALA A 19 11.16 -2.41 15.62
C ALA A 19 11.84 -2.62 14.25
N TYR A 20 12.47 -1.57 13.69
CA TYR A 20 13.28 -1.67 12.48
C TYR A 20 14.78 -1.80 12.80
N ASN A 21 15.45 -2.82 12.26
CA ASN A 21 16.89 -3.00 12.39
C ASN A 21 17.61 -2.36 11.19
N VAL A 22 18.35 -1.28 11.44
CA VAL A 22 19.07 -0.49 10.42
C VAL A 22 20.25 -1.21 9.79
N THR A 23 20.77 -2.26 10.42
CA THR A 23 21.88 -3.05 9.89
C THR A 23 21.38 -4.17 8.97
N SER A 24 20.25 -4.80 9.32
CA SER A 24 19.71 -5.92 8.55
C SER A 24 18.63 -5.51 7.56
N GLY A 25 18.04 -4.32 7.70
CA GLY A 25 16.91 -3.85 6.90
C GLY A 25 15.57 -4.51 7.24
N ILE A 26 15.47 -5.18 8.40
CA ILE A 26 14.31 -6.00 8.78
C ILE A 26 13.50 -5.28 9.85
N PHE A 27 12.20 -5.18 9.62
CA PHE A 27 11.21 -4.84 10.62
C PHE A 27 10.71 -6.09 11.34
N ILE A 28 10.63 -6.07 12.66
CA ILE A 28 10.09 -7.13 13.50
C ILE A 28 8.86 -6.60 14.23
N ALA A 29 7.69 -7.21 14.00
CA ALA A 29 6.45 -6.78 14.65
C ALA A 29 6.57 -6.90 16.18
N PRO A 30 6.48 -5.79 16.94
CA PRO A 30 6.61 -5.84 18.40
C PRO A 30 5.38 -6.44 19.09
N VAL A 31 4.21 -6.42 18.41
CA VAL A 31 2.92 -6.92 18.89
C VAL A 31 2.09 -7.49 17.75
N ASP A 32 1.02 -8.22 18.06
CA ASP A 32 0.02 -8.59 17.05
C ASP A 32 -0.71 -7.33 16.54
N GLY A 33 -0.89 -7.20 15.22
CA GLY A 33 -1.58 -6.03 14.65
C GLY A 33 -1.66 -6.01 13.14
N ILE A 34 -2.24 -4.93 12.60
CA ILE A 34 -2.14 -4.59 11.18
C ILE A 34 -1.11 -3.47 11.06
N TYR A 35 -0.17 -3.68 10.16
CA TYR A 35 0.98 -2.82 9.93
C TYR A 35 0.85 -2.24 8.52
N SER A 36 0.97 -0.91 8.42
CA SER A 36 0.97 -0.19 7.15
C SER A 36 2.41 0.10 6.73
N PHE A 37 2.82 -0.40 5.57
CA PHE A 37 4.13 -0.18 4.99
C PHE A 37 3.99 0.62 3.71
N SER A 38 4.67 1.77 3.65
CA SER A 38 4.80 2.57 2.44
C SER A 38 6.26 2.70 2.08
N TRP A 39 6.58 2.58 0.79
CA TRP A 39 7.90 2.92 0.29
C TRP A 39 7.85 3.54 -1.10
N THR A 40 8.85 4.35 -1.39
CA THR A 40 9.05 5.00 -2.69
C THR A 40 10.43 4.68 -3.21
N VAL A 41 10.49 4.29 -4.48
CA VAL A 41 11.73 4.00 -5.21
C VAL A 41 11.94 5.06 -6.28
N LEU A 42 13.14 5.64 -6.32
CA LEU A 42 13.59 6.52 -7.40
C LEU A 42 14.69 5.82 -8.23
N THR A 43 14.46 5.73 -9.54
CA THR A 43 15.37 5.11 -10.52
C THR A 43 15.82 6.12 -11.58
N LYS A 44 17.08 6.08 -11.99
CA LYS A 44 17.62 6.94 -13.06
C LYS A 44 17.15 6.50 -14.46
N GLY A 45 17.07 7.45 -15.39
CA GLY A 45 16.78 7.21 -16.79
C GLY A 45 17.66 6.12 -17.43
N GLY A 46 17.04 5.28 -18.25
CA GLY A 46 17.67 4.11 -18.87
C GLY A 46 17.74 2.86 -17.99
N LYS A 47 17.11 2.87 -16.81
CA LYS A 47 17.15 1.78 -15.82
C LYS A 47 15.75 1.45 -15.30
N TYR A 48 15.57 0.28 -14.71
CA TYR A 48 14.36 -0.09 -13.96
C TYR A 48 14.75 -0.81 -12.67
N PHE A 49 13.83 -0.79 -11.70
CA PHE A 49 14.01 -1.40 -10.39
C PHE A 49 12.72 -2.06 -9.90
N ILE A 50 12.86 -3.24 -9.30
CA ILE A 50 11.74 -4.01 -8.75
C ILE A 50 12.00 -4.28 -7.28
N THR A 51 11.02 -4.02 -6.43
CA THR A 51 11.07 -4.42 -5.02
C THR A 51 9.91 -5.33 -4.66
N ASP A 52 10.21 -6.37 -3.89
CA ASP A 52 9.25 -7.24 -3.26
C ASP A 52 9.12 -6.85 -1.79
N ILE A 53 7.91 -6.81 -1.25
CA ILE A 53 7.73 -6.85 0.20
C ILE A 53 7.64 -8.30 0.66
N MET A 54 8.49 -8.65 1.61
CA MET A 54 8.63 -10.00 2.14
C MET A 54 8.01 -10.05 3.53
N LEU A 55 7.19 -11.08 3.81
CA LEU A 55 6.73 -11.44 5.15
C LEU A 55 7.21 -12.85 5.47
N ASN A 56 8.04 -13.00 6.49
CA ASN A 56 8.55 -14.30 6.94
C ASN A 56 9.11 -15.17 5.79
N GLY A 57 9.76 -14.52 4.82
CA GLY A 57 10.39 -15.18 3.66
C GLY A 57 9.46 -15.39 2.47
N ARG A 58 8.18 -15.02 2.56
CA ARG A 58 7.22 -15.09 1.45
C ARG A 58 7.00 -13.70 0.84
N PRO A 59 7.08 -13.53 -0.49
CA PRO A 59 6.72 -12.27 -1.14
C PRO A 59 5.20 -12.07 -1.07
N ILE A 60 4.73 -10.84 -0.81
CA ILE A 60 3.29 -10.56 -0.69
C ILE A 60 2.71 -9.82 -1.90
N PRO A 61 3.33 -8.76 -2.46
CA PRO A 61 3.51 -8.63 -3.93
C PRO A 61 4.64 -7.61 -4.33
N PHE A 62 4.67 -7.15 -5.59
CA PHE A 62 5.77 -6.39 -6.24
C PHE A 62 5.50 -4.87 -6.37
N ASN A 63 6.54 -4.04 -6.31
CA ASN A 63 6.57 -2.64 -6.81
C ASN A 63 7.59 -2.55 -7.96
N TYR A 64 7.26 -1.76 -9.00
CA TYR A 64 8.08 -1.62 -10.20
C TYR A 64 8.25 -0.15 -10.58
N THR A 65 9.50 0.28 -10.68
CA THR A 65 9.90 1.59 -11.21
C THR A 65 10.60 1.40 -12.54
N ASP A 66 10.20 2.12 -13.58
CA ASP A 66 10.84 2.05 -14.89
C ASP A 66 11.18 3.42 -15.43
N GLY A 67 12.47 3.69 -15.52
CA GLY A 67 13.01 4.87 -16.18
C GLY A 67 13.58 4.60 -17.57
N ARG A 68 13.37 3.42 -18.15
CA ARG A 68 13.75 3.20 -19.56
C ARG A 68 12.94 4.13 -20.47
N GLY A 69 13.63 4.72 -21.45
CA GLY A 69 13.04 5.74 -22.33
C GLY A 69 12.80 7.10 -21.68
N GLN A 70 13.20 7.33 -20.42
CA GLN A 70 13.12 8.65 -19.77
C GLN A 70 14.49 9.35 -19.71
N VAL A 71 14.49 10.67 -19.95
CA VAL A 71 15.61 11.56 -19.64
C VAL A 71 15.41 12.08 -18.22
N GLY A 72 16.21 11.63 -17.25
CA GLY A 72 16.13 12.09 -15.86
C GLY A 72 15.94 10.97 -14.84
N TYR A 73 14.86 11.01 -14.06
CA TYR A 73 14.53 10.01 -13.04
C TYR A 73 13.05 9.61 -13.13
N SER A 74 12.75 8.39 -12.71
CA SER A 74 11.40 7.84 -12.60
C SER A 74 11.17 7.34 -11.20
N MET A 75 9.95 7.49 -10.70
CA MET A 75 9.61 7.20 -9.31
C MET A 75 8.34 6.34 -9.26
N SER A 76 8.32 5.35 -8.37
CA SER A 76 7.11 4.60 -8.03
C SER A 76 6.98 4.52 -6.51
N SER A 77 5.74 4.49 -6.03
CA SER A 77 5.42 4.29 -4.62
C SER A 77 4.57 3.03 -4.47
N SER A 78 4.60 2.43 -3.30
CA SER A 78 3.71 1.33 -2.94
C SER A 78 3.28 1.46 -1.49
N HIS A 79 2.09 0.94 -1.20
CA HIS A 79 1.51 0.89 0.13
C HIS A 79 0.85 -0.47 0.37
N PHE A 80 1.12 -1.07 1.53
CA PHE A 80 0.61 -2.37 1.93
C PHE A 80 0.19 -2.39 3.40
N ASN A 81 -1.04 -2.85 3.64
CA ASN A 81 -1.50 -3.25 4.97
C ASN A 81 -1.29 -4.75 5.14
N ILE A 82 -0.52 -5.14 6.15
CA ILE A 82 -0.19 -6.54 6.44
C ILE A 82 -0.61 -6.86 7.87
N LYS A 83 -1.41 -7.93 8.03
CA LYS A 83 -1.69 -8.50 9.34
C LYS A 83 -0.49 -9.32 9.80
N MET A 84 0.11 -8.93 10.92
CA MET A 84 1.31 -9.55 11.47
C MET A 84 1.08 -10.00 12.91
N LYS A 85 1.71 -11.11 13.27
CA LYS A 85 1.89 -11.57 14.64
C LYS A 85 3.14 -10.96 15.23
N LYS A 86 3.20 -10.86 16.56
CA LYS A 86 4.42 -10.54 17.27
C LYS A 86 5.56 -11.44 16.75
N ASP A 87 6.72 -10.82 16.54
CA ASP A 87 7.96 -11.42 16.03
C ASP A 87 7.95 -11.78 14.52
N ASP A 88 6.84 -11.55 13.80
CA ASP A 88 6.83 -11.62 12.34
C ASP A 88 7.80 -10.59 11.74
N LYS A 89 8.46 -10.98 10.66
CA LYS A 89 9.51 -10.20 10.00
C LYS A 89 9.05 -9.69 8.65
N VAL A 90 9.21 -8.39 8.43
CA VAL A 90 9.00 -7.75 7.12
C VAL A 90 10.27 -7.06 6.64
N TRP A 91 10.58 -7.21 5.36
CA TRP A 91 11.66 -6.47 4.71
C TRP A 91 11.35 -6.26 3.23
N LEU A 92 12.05 -5.31 2.62
CA LEU A 92 12.02 -5.14 1.17
C LEU A 92 13.18 -5.93 0.54
N LYS A 93 12.94 -6.56 -0.59
CA LYS A 93 13.93 -7.32 -1.35
C LYS A 93 14.00 -6.78 -2.78
N ALA A 94 15.19 -6.64 -3.35
CA ALA A 94 15.33 -6.27 -4.75
C ALA A 94 15.03 -7.47 -5.66
N GLY A 95 13.91 -7.46 -6.39
CA GLY A 95 13.44 -8.58 -7.22
C GLY A 95 14.16 -8.71 -8.57
N GLY A 96 14.64 -7.59 -9.12
CA GLY A 96 15.36 -7.54 -10.41
C GLY A 96 16.00 -6.18 -10.63
N ILE A 97 17.27 -6.17 -11.06
CA ILE A 97 18.07 -4.95 -11.14
C ILE A 97 18.72 -4.83 -12.52
N HIS A 98 18.37 -3.78 -13.24
CA HIS A 98 19.24 -3.19 -14.24
C HIS A 98 19.38 -1.70 -13.92
N GLY A 99 19.95 -1.34 -12.75
CA GLY A 99 20.30 0.05 -12.38
C GLY A 99 20.69 0.35 -10.93
N GLN A 100 21.20 1.58 -10.73
CA GLN A 100 21.51 2.16 -9.42
C GLN A 100 20.24 2.81 -8.82
N ILE A 101 19.97 2.52 -7.54
CA ILE A 101 18.96 3.18 -6.72
C ILE A 101 19.51 4.55 -6.32
N CYS A 102 18.73 5.62 -6.51
CA CYS A 102 19.18 6.97 -6.15
C CYS A 102 18.60 7.45 -4.82
N TYR A 103 17.41 6.98 -4.43
CA TYR A 103 16.78 7.34 -3.17
C TYR A 103 15.69 6.34 -2.81
N LEU A 104 15.53 6.07 -1.51
CA LEU A 104 14.52 5.18 -0.98
C LEU A 104 13.99 5.76 0.34
N LEU A 105 12.67 5.91 0.44
CA LEU A 105 12.02 6.42 1.64
C LEU A 105 11.00 5.40 2.14
N MET A 106 11.12 4.96 3.40
CA MET A 106 10.11 4.17 4.11
C MET A 106 9.51 5.02 5.20
N ILE A 107 8.20 4.95 5.38
CA ILE A 107 7.53 5.60 6.52
C ILE A 107 6.85 4.51 7.34
N PHE A 108 7.24 4.43 8.62
CA PHE A 108 6.51 3.70 9.66
C PHE A 108 5.67 4.70 10.45
N ALA A 109 4.40 4.39 10.72
CA ALA A 109 3.60 5.15 11.68
C ALA A 109 3.16 4.22 12.82
N PHE A 110 3.71 4.44 14.02
CA PHE A 110 3.24 3.84 15.28
C PHE A 110 2.91 4.94 16.27
N HIS A 111 1.68 4.93 16.80
CA HIS A 111 1.35 5.65 18.03
C HIS A 111 1.38 4.66 19.19
N VAL A 112 2.43 4.72 20.03
CA VAL A 112 2.40 4.13 21.37
C VAL A 112 2.90 5.17 22.37
N ALA A 113 1.98 5.83 23.05
CA ALA A 113 2.31 6.66 24.20
C ALA A 113 2.78 5.75 25.36
N ARG A 114 4.07 5.76 25.67
CA ARG A 114 4.61 5.18 26.91
C ARG A 114 4.60 6.24 28.01
N THR A 115 3.97 5.94 29.13
CA THR A 115 4.22 6.59 30.42
C THR A 115 4.93 5.62 31.38
N SER A 116 5.68 6.18 32.31
CA SER A 116 6.72 5.57 33.16
C SER A 116 6.24 4.54 34.20
N HIS A 117 7.12 3.58 34.52
CA HIS A 117 7.17 2.67 35.68
C HIS A 117 5.84 2.16 36.26
N GLU A 118 5.20 1.21 35.57
CA GLU A 118 4.12 0.38 36.12
C GLU A 118 4.68 -0.96 36.62
N THR A 119 4.20 -1.44 37.77
CA THR A 119 4.48 -2.80 38.27
C THR A 119 3.72 -3.87 37.47
N PRO A 120 4.17 -5.15 37.44
CA PRO A 120 3.49 -6.21 36.66
C PRO A 120 1.99 -6.35 36.96
N GLN A 121 1.58 -6.17 38.22
CA GLN A 121 0.16 -6.20 38.61
C GLN A 121 -0.61 -4.97 38.12
N GLN A 122 0.00 -3.78 38.12
CA GLN A 122 -0.62 -2.58 37.55
C GLN A 122 -0.79 -2.70 36.03
N VAL A 123 0.16 -3.33 35.33
CA VAL A 123 0.06 -3.62 33.89
C VAL A 123 -1.10 -4.59 33.60
N VAL A 124 -1.23 -5.66 34.40
CA VAL A 124 -2.32 -6.64 34.24
C VAL A 124 -3.67 -6.02 34.55
N THR A 125 -3.78 -5.25 35.63
CA THR A 125 -5.03 -4.55 36.00
C THR A 125 -5.40 -3.50 34.96
N ARG A 126 -4.45 -2.72 34.46
CA ARG A 126 -4.67 -1.77 33.36
C ARG A 126 -5.07 -2.49 32.06
N TYR A 127 -4.43 -3.60 31.72
CA TYR A 127 -4.77 -4.40 30.55
C TYR A 127 -6.19 -4.99 30.66
N ASN A 128 -6.57 -5.52 31.83
CA ASN A 128 -7.89 -6.08 32.06
C ASN A 128 -8.98 -5.00 32.09
N ASN A 129 -8.70 -3.83 32.68
CA ASN A 129 -9.58 -2.67 32.62
C ASN A 129 -9.69 -2.13 31.19
N TYR A 130 -8.60 -2.06 30.43
CA TYR A 130 -8.61 -1.69 29.02
C TYR A 130 -9.47 -2.65 28.20
N LYS A 131 -9.32 -3.96 28.39
CA LYS A 131 -10.10 -5.00 27.71
C LYS A 131 -11.59 -5.01 28.10
N ALA A 132 -11.92 -4.50 29.30
CA ALA A 132 -13.30 -4.38 29.79
C ALA A 132 -13.98 -3.07 29.36
N ILE A 133 -13.22 -1.99 29.12
CA ILE A 133 -13.74 -0.65 28.80
C ILE A 133 -13.71 -0.36 27.30
N TYR A 134 -12.74 -0.93 26.56
CA TYR A 134 -12.69 -0.82 25.11
C TYR A 134 -13.43 -2.00 24.48
N PRO A 135 -14.58 -1.78 23.80
CA PRO A 135 -15.12 -2.81 22.93
C PRO A 135 -14.03 -3.19 21.92
N LYS A 136 -14.00 -4.47 21.55
CA LYS A 136 -13.16 -5.03 20.47
C LYS A 136 -12.86 -3.95 19.43
N ILE A 137 -11.59 -3.54 19.30
CA ILE A 137 -11.19 -2.57 18.27
C ILE A 137 -11.69 -3.13 16.94
N ASP A 138 -12.63 -2.42 16.30
CA ASP A 138 -13.11 -2.77 14.97
C ASP A 138 -12.01 -2.43 13.98
N ILE A 139 -11.05 -3.35 13.87
CA ILE A 139 -9.98 -3.27 12.89
C ILE A 139 -10.63 -3.45 11.53
N ILE A 140 -10.68 -2.36 10.76
CA ILE A 140 -11.22 -2.33 9.42
C ILE A 140 -10.08 -1.99 8.49
N ALA A 141 -9.67 -2.97 7.69
CA ALA A 141 -8.59 -2.82 6.75
C ALA A 141 -8.77 -3.82 5.60
N PHE A 142 -8.45 -3.39 4.39
CA PHE A 142 -8.39 -4.28 3.25
C PHE A 142 -7.17 -4.01 2.38
N GLN A 143 -6.79 -5.03 1.62
CA GLN A 143 -5.80 -4.96 0.57
C GLN A 143 -6.24 -5.89 -0.56
N SER A 144 -6.30 -5.37 -1.78
CA SER A 144 -6.65 -6.12 -2.97
C SER A 144 -5.78 -5.75 -4.17
N THR A 145 -5.69 -6.66 -5.13
CA THR A 145 -4.91 -6.51 -6.36
C THR A 145 -5.69 -6.98 -7.59
N LEU A 146 -5.25 -6.56 -8.78
CA LEU A 146 -5.77 -7.08 -10.05
C LEU A 146 -5.13 -8.42 -10.39
N THR A 147 -5.95 -9.43 -10.72
CA THR A 147 -5.42 -10.67 -11.31
C THR A 147 -5.17 -10.54 -12.81
N LYS A 148 -6.08 -9.88 -13.53
CA LYS A 148 -6.05 -9.78 -15.01
C LYS A 148 -5.78 -8.36 -15.47
N HIS A 149 -5.15 -8.22 -16.64
CA HIS A 149 -5.03 -6.92 -17.28
C HIS A 149 -6.41 -6.38 -17.64
N LEU A 150 -6.62 -5.10 -17.37
CA LEU A 150 -7.82 -4.40 -17.80
C LEU A 150 -7.50 -3.59 -19.06
N GLN A 151 -8.41 -3.58 -20.02
CA GLN A 151 -8.20 -2.92 -21.31
C GLN A 151 -9.48 -2.24 -21.79
N ASN A 152 -9.33 -1.00 -22.25
CA ASN A 152 -10.41 -0.20 -22.85
C ASN A 152 -11.69 -0.15 -21.98
N LEU A 153 -11.53 0.12 -20.68
CA LEU A 153 -12.67 0.35 -19.80
C LEU A 153 -13.49 1.55 -20.29
N LYS A 154 -14.81 1.45 -20.12
CA LYS A 154 -15.80 2.47 -20.45
C LYS A 154 -15.68 3.67 -19.52
N ALA A 155 -16.41 4.72 -19.86
CA ALA A 155 -16.52 5.91 -19.03
C ALA A 155 -17.09 5.57 -17.64
N LYS A 156 -16.35 5.95 -16.58
CA LYS A 156 -16.73 5.74 -15.18
C LYS A 156 -16.96 4.26 -14.81
N GLU A 157 -16.34 3.34 -15.55
CA GLU A 157 -16.38 1.92 -15.23
C GLU A 157 -15.55 1.64 -13.97
N THR A 158 -16.11 0.84 -13.06
CA THR A 158 -15.44 0.46 -11.82
C THR A 158 -14.23 -0.41 -12.08
N VAL A 159 -13.12 -0.10 -11.40
CA VAL A 159 -11.91 -0.92 -11.39
C VAL A 159 -12.05 -1.94 -10.25
N VAL A 160 -12.32 -3.19 -10.60
CA VAL A 160 -12.51 -4.27 -9.64
C VAL A 160 -11.18 -4.96 -9.35
N PHE A 161 -10.62 -4.74 -8.15
CA PHE A 161 -9.42 -5.42 -7.67
C PHE A 161 -9.82 -6.77 -7.06
N ASP A 162 -9.84 -7.79 -7.90
CA ASP A 162 -10.56 -9.04 -7.67
C ASP A 162 -9.85 -10.03 -6.72
N LYS A 163 -8.54 -9.87 -6.49
CA LYS A 163 -7.79 -10.69 -5.54
C LYS A 163 -7.67 -9.97 -4.21
N VAL A 164 -8.28 -10.54 -3.17
CA VAL A 164 -8.25 -9.98 -1.81
C VAL A 164 -7.18 -10.68 -0.98
N LEU A 165 -6.25 -9.90 -0.45
CA LEU A 165 -5.15 -10.34 0.42
C LEU A 165 -5.46 -10.12 1.91
N LEU A 166 -6.23 -9.09 2.22
CA LEU A 166 -6.68 -8.71 3.56
C LEU A 166 -8.08 -8.10 3.45
N ASN A 167 -8.99 -8.42 4.39
CA ASN A 167 -10.34 -7.83 4.43
C ASN A 167 -10.94 -7.88 5.84
N GLU A 168 -10.22 -7.34 6.82
CA GLU A 168 -10.70 -7.25 8.19
C GLU A 168 -11.86 -6.26 8.26
N GLY A 169 -12.96 -6.68 8.90
CA GLY A 169 -14.24 -5.97 8.85
C GLY A 169 -15.12 -6.31 7.65
N ASN A 170 -14.64 -7.15 6.71
CA ASN A 170 -15.37 -7.59 5.50
C ASN A 170 -16.00 -6.42 4.72
N ALA A 171 -15.30 -5.30 4.67
CA ALA A 171 -15.83 -4.05 4.14
C ALA A 171 -15.60 -3.88 2.63
N TYR A 172 -14.67 -4.64 2.04
CA TYR A 172 -14.42 -4.65 0.60
C TYR A 172 -15.10 -5.84 -0.10
N ASP A 173 -15.90 -5.56 -1.13
CA ASP A 173 -16.48 -6.59 -2.01
C ASP A 173 -15.67 -6.72 -3.29
N LYS A 174 -15.01 -7.86 -3.45
CA LYS A 174 -14.18 -8.20 -4.63
C LYS A 174 -14.94 -8.36 -5.94
N THR A 175 -16.27 -8.47 -5.88
CA THR A 175 -17.12 -8.66 -7.06
C THR A 175 -17.50 -7.32 -7.66
N SER A 176 -17.89 -6.37 -6.81
CA SER A 176 -18.26 -5.01 -7.20
C SER A 176 -17.07 -4.05 -7.24
N GLY A 177 -15.99 -4.35 -6.51
CA GLY A 177 -14.85 -3.46 -6.33
C GLY A 177 -15.09 -2.33 -5.32
N VAL A 178 -16.16 -2.42 -4.53
CA VAL A 178 -16.63 -1.37 -3.62
C VAL A 178 -16.23 -1.66 -2.18
N PHE A 179 -15.75 -0.64 -1.49
CA PHE A 179 -15.60 -0.62 -0.04
C PHE A 179 -16.82 0.07 0.61
N THR A 180 -17.50 -0.59 1.53
CA THR A 180 -18.61 -0.01 2.30
C THR A 180 -18.19 0.19 3.75
N ALA A 181 -18.24 1.43 4.25
CA ALA A 181 -17.83 1.72 5.62
C ALA A 181 -18.73 1.00 6.65
N PRO A 182 -18.19 0.11 7.49
CA PRO A 182 -19.00 -0.62 8.47
C PRO A 182 -19.32 0.23 9.72
N SER A 183 -18.59 1.33 9.92
CA SER A 183 -18.78 2.28 11.02
C SER A 183 -18.33 3.69 10.63
N ASP A 184 -18.77 4.69 11.38
CA ASP A 184 -18.32 6.06 11.21
C ASP A 184 -16.81 6.20 11.49
N GLY A 185 -16.14 7.05 10.73
CA GLY A 185 -14.72 7.34 10.95
C GLY A 185 -14.05 8.06 9.80
N ILE A 186 -12.73 8.20 9.91
CA ILE A 186 -11.86 8.62 8.82
C ILE A 186 -11.15 7.37 8.30
N TYR A 187 -11.17 7.19 7.00
CA TYR A 187 -10.54 6.07 6.32
C TYR A 187 -9.45 6.60 5.41
N SER A 188 -8.28 5.97 5.47
CA SER A 188 -7.15 6.25 4.58
C SER A 188 -7.14 5.22 3.47
N PHE A 189 -7.21 5.68 2.23
CA PHE A 189 -7.20 4.83 1.04
C PHE A 189 -5.98 5.11 0.18
N THR A 190 -5.40 4.06 -0.41
CA THR A 190 -4.31 4.16 -1.37
C THR A 190 -4.56 3.21 -2.53
N TRP A 191 -4.33 3.68 -3.74
CA TRP A 191 -4.42 2.84 -4.93
C TRP A 191 -3.28 3.13 -5.89
N THR A 192 -2.85 2.08 -6.58
CA THR A 192 -1.73 2.10 -7.52
C THR A 192 -2.18 1.50 -8.83
N ILE A 193 -1.85 2.17 -9.94
CA ILE A 193 -2.05 1.68 -11.29
C ILE A 193 -0.70 1.58 -11.98
N LEU A 194 -0.46 0.48 -12.68
CA LEU A 194 0.66 0.31 -13.61
C LEU A 194 0.09 0.19 -15.03
N THR A 195 0.59 1.03 -15.93
CA THR A 195 0.28 0.97 -17.37
C THR A 195 1.51 0.58 -18.18
N LYS A 196 1.39 0.53 -19.51
CA LYS A 196 2.47 0.13 -20.42
C LYS A 196 2.76 1.17 -21.49
N HIS A 197 3.91 1.07 -22.14
CA HIS A 197 4.30 1.91 -23.27
C HIS A 197 3.15 2.09 -24.28
N GLY A 198 2.92 3.35 -24.67
CA GLY A 198 1.90 3.75 -25.63
C GLY A 198 0.46 3.68 -25.11
N LYS A 199 0.26 3.40 -23.82
CA LYS A 199 -1.05 3.34 -23.15
C LYS A 199 -1.08 4.29 -21.95
N TYR A 200 -2.27 4.51 -21.42
CA TYR A 200 -2.48 5.33 -20.24
C TYR A 200 -3.68 4.83 -19.44
N PHE A 201 -3.72 5.18 -18.16
CA PHE A 201 -4.85 4.92 -17.29
C PHE A 201 -5.03 6.10 -16.35
N VAL A 202 -6.18 6.77 -16.45
CA VAL A 202 -6.58 7.80 -15.48
C VAL A 202 -7.73 7.26 -14.65
N SER A 203 -7.51 7.15 -13.35
CA SER A 203 -8.50 6.68 -12.39
C SER A 203 -8.88 7.77 -11.40
N GLU A 204 -10.04 7.60 -10.79
CA GLU A 204 -10.52 8.42 -9.68
C GLU A 204 -11.03 7.53 -8.56
N ILE A 205 -10.71 7.94 -7.32
CA ILE A 205 -11.39 7.44 -6.14
C ILE A 205 -12.64 8.28 -5.91
N VAL A 206 -13.76 7.61 -5.65
CA VAL A 206 -15.06 8.26 -5.48
C VAL A 206 -15.69 7.85 -4.16
N GLN A 207 -16.38 8.80 -3.51
CA GLN A 207 -17.23 8.56 -2.35
C GLN A 207 -18.68 8.76 -2.78
N ASN A 208 -19.52 7.74 -2.66
CA ASN A 208 -20.93 7.78 -3.05
C ASN A 208 -21.12 8.36 -4.48
N GLY A 209 -20.23 7.96 -5.41
CA GLY A 209 -20.23 8.38 -6.80
C GLY A 209 -19.60 9.74 -7.11
N GLN A 210 -19.28 10.54 -6.09
CA GLN A 210 -18.61 11.84 -6.21
C GLN A 210 -17.09 11.68 -6.17
N LYS A 211 -16.40 12.28 -7.14
CA LYS A 211 -14.94 12.19 -7.25
C LYS A 211 -14.26 12.95 -6.11
N VAL A 212 -13.34 12.26 -5.43
CA VAL A 212 -12.48 12.84 -4.38
C VAL A 212 -11.11 13.20 -4.93
N ALA A 213 -10.39 12.27 -5.56
CA ALA A 213 -9.04 12.48 -6.07
C ALA A 213 -8.74 11.69 -7.34
N TYR A 214 -7.69 12.08 -8.07
CA TYR A 214 -7.23 11.44 -9.31
C TYR A 214 -5.94 10.66 -9.13
N ASN A 215 -5.70 9.72 -10.03
CA ASN A 215 -4.43 9.08 -10.30
C ASN A 215 -4.23 8.98 -11.81
N ASN A 216 -3.04 9.35 -12.29
CA ASN A 216 -2.71 9.33 -13.72
C ASN A 216 -1.44 8.51 -13.92
N SER A 217 -1.55 7.40 -14.65
CA SER A 217 -0.43 6.62 -15.16
C SER A 217 -0.38 6.77 -16.67
N ASP A 218 0.67 7.42 -17.19
CA ASP A 218 0.78 7.71 -18.62
C ASP A 218 2.06 7.10 -19.20
N GLY A 219 1.89 6.13 -20.09
CA GLY A 219 2.97 5.48 -20.86
C GLY A 219 3.12 6.02 -22.27
N ARG A 220 2.39 7.08 -22.65
CA ARG A 220 2.57 7.72 -23.95
C ARG A 220 3.89 8.48 -23.95
N GLY A 221 4.72 8.26 -24.97
CA GLY A 221 6.05 8.86 -25.05
C GLY A 221 7.08 8.23 -24.10
N HIS A 222 6.80 7.05 -23.53
CA HIS A 222 7.70 6.34 -22.62
C HIS A 222 7.85 4.86 -23.01
N ASP A 223 9.09 4.37 -23.14
CA ASP A 223 9.42 2.97 -23.53
C ASP A 223 9.34 1.96 -22.38
N GLY A 224 8.54 2.22 -21.35
CA GLY A 224 8.51 1.45 -20.11
C GLY A 224 7.11 1.12 -19.59
N TRP A 225 7.03 0.73 -18.32
CA TRP A 225 5.77 0.49 -17.62
C TRP A 225 5.60 1.48 -16.47
N PRO A 226 5.08 2.69 -16.75
CA PRO A 226 4.91 3.68 -15.71
C PRO A 226 3.85 3.24 -14.71
N MET A 227 4.15 3.51 -13.45
CA MET A 227 3.30 3.23 -12.30
C MET A 227 3.08 4.51 -11.53
N SER A 228 1.85 4.76 -11.10
CA SER A 228 1.54 5.86 -10.19
C SER A 228 0.62 5.43 -9.06
N THR A 229 0.82 6.05 -7.90
CA THR A 229 0.07 5.80 -6.67
C THR A 229 -0.55 7.11 -6.20
N SER A 230 -1.81 7.05 -5.78
CA SER A 230 -2.50 8.17 -5.16
C SER A 230 -3.11 7.75 -3.82
N HIS A 231 -3.40 8.73 -2.99
CA HIS A 231 -3.95 8.55 -1.64
C HIS A 231 -5.10 9.53 -1.39
N ALA A 232 -6.04 9.13 -0.52
CA ALA A 232 -7.08 10.01 -0.01
C ALA A 232 -7.48 9.61 1.42
N ASN A 233 -7.60 10.60 2.32
CA ASN A 233 -8.28 10.44 3.59
C ASN A 233 -9.73 10.91 3.45
N ILE A 234 -10.70 10.05 3.73
CA ILE A 234 -12.12 10.31 3.51
C ILE A 234 -12.87 10.11 4.82
N LYS A 235 -13.63 11.12 5.24
CA LYS A 235 -14.57 10.99 6.36
C LYS A 235 -15.82 10.26 5.85
N MET A 236 -16.14 9.13 6.46
CA MET A 236 -17.24 8.27 6.04
C MET A 236 -18.19 8.01 7.21
N LYS A 237 -19.48 7.94 6.89
CA LYS A 237 -20.51 7.37 7.77
C LYS A 237 -20.68 5.90 7.47
N LYS A 238 -21.23 5.14 8.43
CA LYS A 238 -21.66 3.76 8.20
C LYS A 238 -22.57 3.69 6.97
N GLY A 239 -22.21 2.82 6.03
CA GLY A 239 -22.93 2.63 4.77
C GLY A 239 -22.45 3.50 3.61
N ASP A 240 -21.57 4.48 3.83
CA ASP A 240 -20.92 5.18 2.72
C ASP A 240 -20.05 4.21 1.91
N GLU A 241 -20.00 4.43 0.60
CA GLU A 241 -19.28 3.58 -0.34
C GLU A 241 -18.12 4.34 -0.98
N VAL A 242 -16.98 3.65 -1.13
CA VAL A 242 -15.79 4.14 -1.81
C VAL A 242 -15.29 3.10 -2.81
N TRP A 243 -14.97 3.53 -4.02
CA TRP A 243 -14.39 2.67 -5.04
C TRP A 243 -13.52 3.45 -6.02
N ILE A 244 -12.76 2.71 -6.84
CA ILE A 244 -11.97 3.26 -7.94
C ILE A 244 -12.74 3.08 -9.23
N ARG A 245 -12.78 4.12 -10.07
CA ARG A 245 -13.32 4.04 -11.44
C ARG A 245 -12.46 4.79 -12.43
N THR A 246 -12.69 4.58 -13.72
CA THR A 246 -12.02 5.35 -14.78
C THR A 246 -12.49 6.80 -14.80
N LYS A 247 -11.56 7.72 -15.07
CA LYS A 247 -11.91 9.09 -15.48
C LYS A 247 -12.27 9.08 -16.96
N ASP A 248 -13.54 9.26 -17.28
CA ASP A 248 -14.04 9.19 -18.65
C ASP A 248 -13.56 7.88 -19.33
N THR A 249 -13.34 7.89 -20.65
CA THR A 249 -12.84 6.72 -21.40
C THR A 249 -11.32 6.51 -21.26
N SER A 250 -10.68 7.05 -20.22
CA SER A 250 -9.23 7.04 -20.04
C SER A 250 -8.67 5.74 -19.44
N GLY A 251 -9.39 4.63 -19.51
CA GLY A 251 -8.99 3.32 -18.97
C GLY A 251 -8.39 2.39 -20.02
N TYR A 252 -7.32 2.80 -20.70
CA TYR A 252 -6.82 2.04 -21.87
C TYR A 252 -6.11 0.75 -21.48
N TYR A 253 -5.25 0.78 -20.45
CA TYR A 253 -4.55 -0.41 -19.98
C TYR A 253 -4.11 -0.28 -18.52
N ALA A 254 -4.54 -1.22 -17.68
CA ALA A 254 -3.99 -1.46 -16.35
C ALA A 254 -3.46 -2.89 -16.28
N HIS A 255 -2.29 -3.09 -15.69
CA HIS A 255 -1.66 -4.40 -15.62
C HIS A 255 -2.24 -5.25 -14.48
N GLY A 256 -2.61 -6.50 -14.79
CA GLY A 256 -2.95 -7.53 -13.81
C GLY A 256 -1.73 -8.09 -13.08
N ASP A 257 -1.75 -9.37 -12.71
CA ASP A 257 -0.63 -10.07 -12.05
C ASP A 257 -0.09 -9.35 -10.80
N ASP A 258 -1.01 -8.84 -9.98
CA ASP A 258 -0.73 -8.16 -8.71
C ASP A 258 -0.05 -6.78 -8.80
N TRP A 259 0.18 -6.25 -10.01
CA TRP A 259 0.86 -4.96 -10.21
C TRP A 259 0.05 -3.72 -9.83
N CYS A 260 -1.27 -3.80 -9.92
CA CYS A 260 -2.18 -2.74 -9.48
C CYS A 260 -2.87 -3.16 -8.20
N CYS A 261 -2.97 -2.23 -7.24
CA CYS A 261 -3.54 -2.51 -5.93
C CYS A 261 -4.49 -1.41 -5.43
N PHE A 262 -5.39 -1.79 -4.53
CA PHE A 262 -6.24 -0.90 -3.77
C PHE A 262 -6.31 -1.36 -2.31
N SER A 263 -5.96 -0.47 -1.39
CA SER A 263 -6.03 -0.70 0.05
C SER A 263 -6.73 0.43 0.76
N GLY A 264 -7.23 0.12 1.95
CA GLY A 264 -7.63 1.12 2.90
C GLY A 264 -7.62 0.60 4.32
N VAL A 265 -7.57 1.53 5.27
CA VAL A 265 -7.62 1.27 6.71
C VAL A 265 -8.41 2.37 7.41
N LYS A 266 -9.17 2.01 8.44
CA LYS A 266 -9.77 2.98 9.37
C LYS A 266 -8.69 3.53 10.30
N LEU A 267 -8.58 4.87 10.37
CA LEU A 267 -7.67 5.58 11.25
C LEU A 267 -8.17 5.63 12.71
#